data_AF-A0A7S2YRQ4-F1
#
_entry.id   AF-A0A7S2YRQ4-F1
#
_cell.length_a   1.000
_cell.length_b   1.000
_cell.length_c   1.000
_cell.angle_alpha   90.00
_cell.angle_beta   90.00
_cell.angle_gamma   90.00
#
_symmetry.space_group_name_H-M   'P 1'
#
loop_
_entity.id
_entity.type
_entity.pdbx_description
1 polymer ?
#
loop_
_entity_poly.entity_id
_entity_poly.type
_entity_poly.pdbx_seq_one_letter_code
_entity_poly.pdbx_strand_id
1 'polypeptide(L)'
;ASFAAVLYYATTYDATLMEIGLIHLGLYGIFLSLNVLIILCMRWLHGGYWRGMLGTVAPFNFLALKNYWSQALPLTFGYIMTYGEWQALFVFAGIMGPAEVAVWGLLGSLWGAIEEISLATAYAAEIRVASLLGSNEPKRARYCAHKSLFLGILASILCTIPIAILEDRIPE
;
A
#
# COMPACT_ATOMS: atom_id res chain seq x y z
N ALA A 1 5.32 -6.88 -8.11
CA ALA A 1 5.25 -7.26 -9.55
C ALA A 1 5.66 -6.10 -10.46
N SER A 2 5.12 -4.90 -10.26
CA SER A 2 5.52 -3.69 -11.01
C SER A 2 7.00 -3.35 -10.87
N PHE A 3 7.53 -3.33 -9.65
CA PHE A 3 8.93 -3.03 -9.38
C PHE A 3 9.90 -3.98 -10.09
N ALA A 4 9.65 -5.29 -10.06
CA ALA A 4 10.53 -6.29 -10.69
C ALA A 4 10.55 -6.17 -12.23
N ALA A 5 9.39 -5.89 -12.84
CA ALA A 5 9.30 -5.68 -14.29
C ALA A 5 10.04 -4.40 -14.73
N VAL A 6 9.95 -3.35 -13.92
CA VAL A 6 10.63 -2.07 -14.17
C VAL A 6 12.12 -2.21 -13.95
N LEU A 7 12.55 -2.88 -12.88
CA LEU A 7 13.96 -3.15 -12.61
C LEU A 7 14.59 -4.00 -13.73
N TYR A 8 13.88 -5.04 -14.20
CA TYR A 8 14.34 -5.84 -15.34
C TYR A 8 14.46 -4.99 -16.62
N TYR A 9 13.47 -4.14 -16.91
CA TYR A 9 13.51 -3.29 -18.10
C TYR A 9 14.63 -2.26 -18.03
N ALA A 10 14.79 -1.58 -16.89
CA ALA A 10 15.81 -0.56 -16.67
C ALA A 10 17.25 -1.13 -16.65
N THR A 11 17.44 -2.39 -16.29
CA THR A 11 18.76 -3.05 -16.30
C THR A 11 19.12 -3.67 -17.65
N THR A 12 18.11 -3.95 -18.49
CA THR A 12 18.31 -4.59 -19.80
C THR A 12 18.37 -3.57 -20.95
N TYR A 13 17.68 -2.44 -20.80
CA TYR A 13 17.60 -1.37 -21.78
C TYR A 13 18.01 -0.06 -21.09
N ASP A 14 18.77 0.80 -21.77
CA ASP A 14 19.09 2.17 -21.32
C ASP A 14 17.82 3.03 -21.33
N ALA A 15 16.89 2.71 -20.43
CA ALA A 15 15.56 3.24 -20.40
C ALA A 15 15.57 4.66 -19.84
N THR A 16 14.91 5.56 -20.56
CA THR A 16 14.66 6.91 -20.08
C THR A 16 13.62 6.87 -18.94
N LEU A 17 13.68 7.86 -18.04
CA LEU A 17 12.73 8.00 -16.93
C LEU A 17 11.27 8.03 -17.41
N MET A 18 11.03 8.60 -18.59
CA MET A 18 9.71 8.66 -19.23
C MET A 18 9.19 7.27 -19.62
N GLU A 19 10.05 6.42 -20.19
CA GLU A 19 9.68 5.05 -20.57
C GLU A 19 9.36 4.20 -19.33
N ILE A 20 10.16 4.34 -18.27
CA ILE A 20 9.90 3.71 -16.98
C ILE A 20 8.54 4.16 -16.40
N GLY A 21 8.26 5.47 -16.46
CA GLY A 21 6.98 6.03 -16.00
C GLY A 21 5.78 5.48 -16.79
N LEU A 22 5.89 5.35 -18.11
CA LEU A 22 4.85 4.78 -18.97
C LEU A 22 4.61 3.30 -18.68
N ILE A 23 5.66 2.52 -18.45
CA ILE A 23 5.55 1.11 -18.06
C ILE A 23 4.83 0.98 -16.71
N HIS A 24 5.21 1.79 -15.72
CA HIS A 24 4.54 1.83 -14.42
C HIS A 24 3.04 2.12 -14.58
N LEU A 25 2.69 3.18 -15.31
CA LEU A 25 1.30 3.56 -15.53
C LEU A 25 0.51 2.46 -16.25
N GLY A 26 1.09 1.83 -17.26
CA GLY A 26 0.50 0.72 -17.99
C GLY A 26 0.24 -0.49 -17.10
N LEU A 27 1.21 -0.88 -16.27
CA LEU A 27 1.05 -1.98 -15.31
C LEU A 27 -0.04 -1.68 -14.28
N TYR A 28 -0.09 -0.46 -13.73
CA TYR A 28 -1.18 -0.05 -12.83
C TYR A 28 -2.55 -0.17 -13.51
N GLY A 29 -2.68 0.28 -14.77
CA GLY A 29 -3.92 0.15 -15.53
C GLY A 29 -4.35 -1.32 -15.74
N ILE A 30 -3.40 -2.21 -16.03
CA ILE A 30 -3.66 -3.65 -16.19
C ILE A 30 -4.11 -4.25 -14.85
N PHE A 31 -3.38 -4.01 -13.75
CA PHE A 31 -3.73 -4.55 -12.45
C PHE A 31 -5.07 -4.00 -11.93
N LEU A 32 -5.37 -2.73 -12.17
CA LEU A 32 -6.68 -2.15 -11.85
C LEU A 32 -7.78 -2.89 -12.61
N SER A 33 -7.60 -3.08 -13.93
CA SER A 33 -8.57 -3.78 -14.78
C SER A 33 -8.78 -5.22 -14.34
N LEU A 34 -7.70 -5.94 -14.01
CA LEU A 34 -7.77 -7.30 -13.48
C LEU A 34 -8.51 -7.37 -12.14
N ASN A 35 -8.22 -6.45 -11.21
CA ASN A 35 -8.93 -6.40 -9.92
C ASN A 35 -10.44 -6.16 -10.13
N VAL A 36 -10.81 -5.20 -10.97
CA VAL A 36 -12.22 -4.95 -11.30
C VAL A 36 -12.85 -6.19 -11.93
N LEU A 37 -12.18 -6.83 -12.88
CA LEU A 37 -12.66 -8.05 -13.54
C LEU A 37 -12.87 -9.18 -12.54
N ILE A 38 -11.92 -9.43 -11.62
CA ILE A 38 -12.02 -10.47 -10.58
C ILE A 38 -13.23 -10.19 -9.68
N ILE A 39 -13.39 -8.95 -9.22
CA ILE A 39 -14.52 -8.55 -8.36
C ILE A 39 -15.87 -8.79 -9.07
N LEU A 40 -15.96 -8.47 -10.36
CA LEU A 40 -17.15 -8.69 -11.18
C LEU A 40 -17.43 -10.18 -11.41
N CYS A 41 -16.41 -10.95 -11.81
CA CYS A 41 -16.51 -12.39 -12.09
C CYS A 41 -16.87 -13.20 -10.83
N MET A 42 -16.27 -12.88 -9.70
CA MET A 42 -16.54 -13.54 -8.42
C MET A 42 -17.86 -13.09 -7.78
N ARG A 43 -18.54 -12.10 -8.41
CA ARG A 43 -19.79 -11.51 -7.94
C ARG A 43 -19.71 -11.01 -6.49
N TRP A 44 -18.53 -10.58 -6.03
CA TRP A 44 -18.30 -10.14 -4.65
C TRP A 44 -19.16 -8.92 -4.26
N LEU A 45 -19.57 -8.11 -5.24
CA LEU A 45 -20.45 -6.97 -5.02
C LEU A 45 -21.96 -7.31 -5.11
N HIS A 46 -22.32 -8.53 -5.52
CA HIS A 46 -23.73 -8.96 -5.55
C HIS A 46 -24.21 -9.34 -4.13
N GLY A 47 -25.53 -9.41 -3.93
CA GLY A 47 -26.09 -9.88 -2.64
C GLY A 47 -26.33 -8.80 -1.59
N GLY A 48 -26.51 -7.54 -2.00
CA GLY A 48 -26.88 -6.44 -1.11
C GLY A 48 -25.77 -5.45 -0.81
N TYR A 49 -24.51 -5.75 -1.19
CA TYR A 49 -23.40 -4.82 -1.05
C TYR A 49 -23.66 -3.48 -1.78
N TRP A 50 -24.09 -3.53 -3.05
CA TRP A 50 -24.51 -2.32 -3.79
C TRP A 50 -25.62 -1.53 -3.09
N ARG A 51 -26.55 -2.22 -2.43
CA ARG A 51 -27.64 -1.57 -1.68
C ARG A 51 -27.12 -0.93 -0.39
N GLY A 52 -26.10 -1.50 0.24
CA GLY A 52 -25.41 -0.86 1.37
C GLY A 52 -24.63 0.37 0.92
N MET A 53 -23.86 0.26 -0.17
CA MET A 53 -22.97 1.31 -0.66
C MET A 53 -23.71 2.50 -1.28
N LEU A 54 -24.78 2.27 -2.04
CA LEU A 54 -25.54 3.32 -2.75
C LEU A 54 -26.94 3.57 -2.20
N GLY A 55 -27.52 2.59 -1.49
CA GLY A 55 -28.92 2.63 -1.06
C GLY A 55 -29.14 3.13 0.36
N THR A 56 -28.08 3.37 1.14
CA THR A 56 -28.20 3.99 2.46
C THR A 56 -27.74 5.44 2.40
N VAL A 57 -28.61 6.35 2.83
CA VAL A 57 -28.30 7.78 2.88
C VAL A 57 -27.55 8.05 4.19
N ALA A 58 -26.26 7.69 4.20
CA ALA A 58 -25.36 7.82 5.34
C ALA A 58 -25.31 9.21 6.03
N PRO A 59 -25.45 10.37 5.35
CA PRO A 59 -25.29 11.66 6.02
C PRO A 59 -26.35 11.95 7.09
N PHE A 60 -27.49 11.24 7.10
CA PHE A 60 -28.54 11.47 8.09
C PHE A 60 -28.29 10.78 9.44
N ASN A 61 -27.30 9.89 9.53
CA ASN A 61 -26.94 9.27 10.81
C ASN A 61 -25.73 9.99 11.43
N PHE A 62 -26.01 11.11 12.12
CA PHE A 62 -24.97 11.93 12.74
C PHE A 62 -24.11 11.16 13.75
N LEU A 63 -24.69 10.18 14.46
CA LEU A 63 -23.93 9.36 15.42
C LEU A 63 -22.91 8.46 14.70
N ALA A 64 -23.34 7.79 13.63
CA ALA A 64 -22.44 6.97 12.80
C ALA A 64 -21.36 7.84 12.14
N LEU A 65 -21.73 9.02 11.63
CA LEU A 65 -20.79 9.97 11.03
C LEU A 65 -19.77 10.46 12.07
N LYS A 66 -20.21 10.83 13.27
CA LYS A 66 -19.33 11.25 14.36
C LYS A 66 -18.32 10.15 14.73
N ASN A 67 -18.79 8.90 14.86
CA ASN A 67 -17.92 7.77 15.17
C ASN A 67 -16.90 7.52 14.05
N TYR A 68 -17.34 7.56 12.80
CA TYR A 68 -16.47 7.44 11.64
C TYR A 68 -15.40 8.54 11.62
N TRP A 69 -15.80 9.81 11.76
CA TRP A 69 -14.89 10.95 11.79
C TRP A 69 -13.88 10.88 12.94
N SER A 70 -14.31 10.42 14.13
CA SER A 70 -13.42 10.26 15.28
C SER A 70 -12.30 9.23 15.04
N GLN A 71 -12.51 8.29 14.11
CA GLN A 71 -11.50 7.28 13.74
C GLN A 71 -10.72 7.69 12.48
N ALA A 72 -11.41 8.23 11.48
CA ALA A 72 -10.82 8.60 10.19
C ALA A 72 -9.89 9.82 10.30
N LEU A 73 -10.21 10.82 11.13
CA LEU A 73 -9.38 12.02 11.27
C LEU A 73 -7.98 11.72 11.82
N PRO A 74 -7.82 11.03 12.97
CA PRO A 74 -6.50 10.67 13.48
C PRO A 74 -5.69 9.86 12.47
N LEU A 75 -6.34 8.92 11.78
CA LEU A 75 -5.70 8.11 10.75
C LEU A 75 -5.23 8.95 9.56
N THR A 76 -6.09 9.85 9.07
CA THR A 76 -5.76 10.76 7.96
C THR A 76 -4.62 11.69 8.33
N PHE A 77 -4.60 12.23 9.54
CA PHE A 77 -3.51 13.07 10.01
C PHE A 77 -2.19 12.30 10.07
N GLY A 78 -2.22 11.06 10.57
CA GLY A 78 -1.06 10.16 10.52
C GLY A 78 -0.54 9.97 9.10
N TYR A 79 -1.42 9.66 8.15
CA TYR A 79 -1.04 9.52 6.74
C TYR A 79 -0.47 10.80 6.15
N ILE A 80 -1.09 11.96 6.39
CA ILE A 80 -0.59 13.24 5.88
C ILE A 80 0.81 13.53 6.44
N MET A 81 1.05 13.24 7.72
CA MET A 81 2.37 13.45 8.32
C MET A 81 3.42 12.52 7.69
N THR A 82 3.12 11.23 7.57
CA THR A 82 4.03 10.25 6.97
C THR A 82 4.33 10.55 5.49
N TYR A 83 3.30 10.77 4.66
CA TYR A 83 3.51 11.03 3.24
C TYR A 83 3.98 12.46 2.96
N GLY A 84 3.59 13.43 3.80
CA GLY A 84 4.03 14.82 3.68
C GLY A 84 5.53 14.97 3.84
N GLU A 85 6.14 14.21 4.75
CA GLU A 85 7.60 14.14 4.91
C GLU A 85 8.27 13.70 3.61
N TRP A 86 7.80 12.62 2.99
CA TRP A 86 8.33 12.13 1.72
C TRP A 86 8.24 13.16 0.58
N GLN A 87 7.11 13.85 0.47
CA GLN A 87 6.94 14.88 -0.56
C GLN A 87 7.85 16.08 -0.33
N ALA A 88 8.04 16.49 0.93
CA ALA A 88 8.97 17.57 1.26
C ALA A 88 10.42 17.23 0.88
N LEU A 89 10.87 16.00 1.18
CA LEU A 89 12.20 15.52 0.80
C LEU A 89 12.39 15.50 -0.73
N PHE A 90 11.35 15.11 -1.47
CA PHE A 90 11.38 15.12 -2.94
C PHE A 90 11.53 16.54 -3.51
N VAL A 91 10.86 17.53 -2.91
CA VAL A 91 11.03 18.94 -3.30
C VAL A 91 12.46 19.41 -3.04
N PHE A 92 13.07 19.05 -1.91
CA PHE A 92 14.47 19.39 -1.62
C PHE A 92 15.44 18.73 -2.60
N ALA A 93 15.24 17.46 -2.95
CA ALA A 93 16.02 16.78 -3.99
C ALA A 93 15.92 17.52 -5.34
N GLY A 94 14.74 18.03 -5.68
CA GLY A 94 14.50 18.85 -6.88
C GLY A 94 15.30 20.14 -6.93
N ILE A 95 15.65 20.73 -5.78
CA ILE A 95 16.49 21.93 -5.70
C ILE A 95 17.97 21.60 -5.94
N MET A 96 18.42 20.39 -5.58
CA MET A 96 19.81 19.96 -5.72
C MET A 96 20.18 19.65 -7.18
N GLY A 97 19.26 19.02 -7.91
CA GLY A 97 19.46 18.73 -9.32
C GLY A 97 18.60 17.57 -9.85
N PRO A 98 18.62 17.35 -11.17
CA PRO A 98 17.86 16.27 -11.79
C PRO A 98 18.40 14.88 -11.44
N ALA A 99 19.68 14.76 -11.10
CA ALA A 99 20.31 13.50 -10.72
C ALA A 99 19.78 13.03 -9.35
N GLU A 100 19.72 13.93 -8.39
CA GLU A 100 19.23 13.69 -7.03
C GLU A 100 17.76 13.28 -7.04
N VAL A 101 16.94 13.92 -7.87
CA VAL A 101 15.54 13.54 -8.06
C VAL A 101 15.42 12.11 -8.59
N ALA A 102 16.27 11.71 -9.53
CA ALA A 102 16.26 10.36 -10.09
C ALA A 102 16.63 9.32 -9.03
N VAL A 103 17.69 9.57 -8.25
CA VAL A 103 18.09 8.72 -7.12
C VAL A 103 16.97 8.61 -6.09
N TRP A 104 16.33 9.73 -5.74
CA TRP A 104 15.23 9.74 -4.77
C TRP A 104 13.99 9.01 -5.27
N GLY A 105 13.69 9.09 -6.56
CA GLY A 105 12.63 8.31 -7.21
C GLY A 105 12.91 6.80 -7.20
N LEU A 106 14.15 6.39 -7.45
CA LEU A 106 14.57 4.99 -7.36
C LEU A 106 14.47 4.46 -5.93
N LEU A 107 14.98 5.22 -4.95
CA LEU A 107 14.89 4.86 -3.54
C LEU A 107 13.43 4.75 -3.08
N GLY A 108 12.59 5.71 -3.46
CA GLY A 108 11.15 5.68 -3.16
C GLY A 108 10.45 4.46 -3.77
N SER A 109 10.83 4.07 -4.99
CA SER A 109 10.28 2.88 -5.66
C SER A 109 10.68 1.58 -4.95
N LEU A 110 11.95 1.48 -4.51
CA LEU A 110 12.44 0.35 -3.74
C LEU A 110 11.74 0.28 -2.38
N TRP A 111 11.67 1.41 -1.67
CA TRP A 111 10.99 1.53 -0.38
C TRP A 111 9.53 1.12 -0.48
N GLY A 112 8.80 1.63 -1.47
CA GLY A 112 7.41 1.26 -1.71
C GLY A 112 7.23 -0.25 -1.91
N ALA A 113 8.13 -0.93 -2.63
CA ALA A 113 8.04 -2.38 -2.82
C ALA A 113 8.16 -3.17 -1.51
N ILE A 114 8.96 -2.70 -0.56
CA ILE A 114 9.13 -3.29 0.77
C ILE A 114 7.91 -3.00 1.65
N GLU A 115 7.44 -1.75 1.60
CA GLU A 115 6.28 -1.30 2.35
C GLU A 115 5.02 -2.10 1.98
N GLU A 116 4.83 -2.40 0.69
CA GLU A 116 3.71 -3.21 0.19
C GLU A 116 3.64 -4.61 0.84
N ILE A 117 4.78 -5.23 1.16
CA ILE A 117 4.79 -6.55 1.83
C ILE A 117 4.28 -6.43 3.27
N SER A 118 4.71 -5.37 3.95
CA SER A 118 4.29 -5.07 5.33
C SER A 118 2.80 -4.71 5.37
N LEU A 119 2.33 -3.88 4.42
CA LEU A 119 0.93 -3.52 4.25
C LEU A 119 0.06 -4.74 3.92
N ALA A 120 0.49 -5.61 3.02
CA ALA A 120 -0.24 -6.84 2.69
C ALA A 120 -0.46 -7.72 3.93
N THR A 121 0.55 -7.84 4.79
CA THR A 121 0.45 -8.59 6.05
C THR A 121 -0.53 -7.91 7.02
N ALA A 122 -0.49 -6.57 7.10
CA ALA A 122 -1.41 -5.80 7.93
C ALA A 122 -2.88 -5.93 7.48
N TYR A 123 -3.16 -5.83 6.17
CA TYR A 123 -4.52 -5.98 5.63
C TYR A 123 -5.07 -7.39 5.83
N ALA A 124 -4.24 -8.43 5.64
CA ALA A 124 -4.65 -9.81 5.91
C ALA A 124 -5.03 -10.01 7.38
N ALA A 125 -4.26 -9.40 8.29
CA ALA A 125 -4.52 -9.42 9.72
C ALA A 125 -5.81 -8.66 10.08
N GLU A 126 -6.01 -7.46 9.51
CA GLU A 126 -7.19 -6.63 9.74
C GLU A 126 -8.48 -7.36 9.37
N ILE A 127 -8.54 -7.96 8.17
CA ILE A 127 -9.70 -8.74 7.73
C ILE A 127 -9.98 -9.90 8.68
N ARG A 128 -8.94 -10.60 9.12
CA ARG A 128 -9.09 -11.75 10.02
C ARG A 128 -9.57 -11.34 11.41
N VAL A 129 -9.03 -10.26 11.95
CA VAL A 129 -9.44 -9.70 13.25
C VAL A 129 -10.88 -9.18 13.17
N ALA A 130 -11.23 -8.43 12.12
CA ALA A 130 -12.58 -7.94 11.87
C ALA A 130 -13.59 -9.09 11.76
N SER A 131 -13.25 -10.17 11.05
CA SER A 131 -14.08 -11.37 10.95
C SER A 131 -14.32 -12.04 12.32
N LEU A 132 -13.28 -12.18 13.15
CA LEU A 132 -13.41 -12.76 14.50
C LEU A 132 -14.22 -11.88 15.46
N LEU A 133 -14.07 -10.55 15.35
CA LEU A 133 -14.88 -9.60 16.10
C LEU A 133 -16.36 -9.66 15.66
N GLY A 134 -16.61 -9.77 14.35
CA GLY A 134 -17.95 -9.96 13.80
C GLY A 134 -18.62 -11.26 14.27
N SER A 135 -17.83 -12.31 14.55
CA SER A 135 -18.30 -13.58 15.10
C SER A 135 -18.40 -13.60 16.64
N ASN A 136 -18.27 -12.45 17.31
CA ASN A 136 -18.31 -12.32 18.77
C ASN A 136 -17.23 -13.14 19.52
N GLU A 137 -16.03 -13.30 18.93
CA GLU A 137 -14.89 -14.01 19.53
C GLU A 137 -13.72 -13.08 19.90
N PRO A 138 -13.89 -12.09 20.80
CA PRO A 138 -12.89 -11.04 21.05
C PRO A 138 -11.56 -11.56 21.60
N LYS A 139 -11.58 -12.66 22.38
CA LYS A 139 -10.36 -13.31 22.90
C LYS A 139 -9.49 -13.87 21.76
N ARG A 140 -10.12 -14.50 20.77
CA ARG A 140 -9.42 -15.03 19.58
C ARG A 140 -8.97 -13.92 18.67
N ALA A 141 -9.77 -12.86 18.50
CA ALA A 141 -9.38 -11.68 17.75
C ALA A 141 -8.10 -11.04 18.33
N ARG A 142 -8.04 -10.86 19.66
CA ARG A 142 -6.84 -10.34 20.35
C ARG A 142 -5.62 -11.24 20.13
N TYR A 143 -5.79 -12.55 20.23
CA TYR A 143 -4.69 -13.49 19.97
C TYR A 143 -4.23 -13.46 18.50
N CYS A 144 -5.17 -13.34 17.56
CA CYS A 144 -4.88 -13.17 16.14
C CYS A 144 -4.09 -11.89 15.87
N ALA A 145 -4.45 -10.77 16.52
CA ALA A 145 -3.72 -9.52 16.42
C ALA A 145 -2.27 -9.65 16.90
N HIS A 146 -2.04 -10.28 18.06
CA HIS A 146 -0.68 -10.52 18.58
C HIS A 146 0.15 -11.42 17.65
N LYS A 147 -0.45 -12.49 17.11
CA LYS A 147 0.22 -13.35 16.12
C LYS A 147 0.58 -12.59 14.86
N SER A 148 -0.33 -11.76 14.37
CA SER A 148 -0.12 -11.00 13.15
C SER A 148 0.99 -9.95 13.32
N LEU A 149 1.07 -9.32 14.50
CA LEU A 149 2.17 -8.41 14.83
C LEU A 149 3.52 -9.13 14.78
N PHE A 150 3.61 -10.32 15.37
CA PHE A 150 4.83 -11.14 15.30
C PHE A 150 5.20 -11.54 13.86
N LEU A 151 4.21 -11.95 13.05
CA LEU A 151 4.43 -12.25 11.63
C LEU A 151 4.86 -11.02 10.83
N GLY A 152 4.31 -9.83 11.14
CA GLY A 152 4.74 -8.57 10.53
C GLY A 152 6.20 -8.24 10.84
N ILE A 153 6.65 -8.44 12.08
CA ILE A 153 8.06 -8.26 12.46
C ILE A 153 8.95 -9.24 11.69
N LEU A 154 8.58 -10.52 11.63
CA LEU A 154 9.34 -11.52 10.88
C LEU A 154 9.41 -11.18 9.38
N ALA A 155 8.28 -10.78 8.78
CA ALA A 155 8.22 -10.35 7.39
C ALA A 155 9.13 -9.14 7.14
N SER A 156 9.13 -8.15 8.05
CA SER A 156 9.99 -6.96 7.97
C SER A 156 11.48 -7.32 8.02
N ILE A 157 11.87 -8.20 8.93
CA ILE A 157 13.26 -8.71 9.02
C ILE A 157 13.65 -9.40 7.72
N LEU A 158 12.79 -10.31 7.22
CA LEU A 158 13.03 -11.02 5.96
C LEU A 158 13.13 -10.07 4.75
N CYS A 159 12.36 -8.99 4.71
CA CYS A 159 12.44 -7.99 3.66
C CYS A 159 13.70 -7.12 3.75
N THR A 160 14.28 -6.96 4.93
CA THR A 160 15.50 -6.17 5.14
C THR A 160 16.75 -6.90 4.65
N ILE A 161 16.77 -8.24 4.71
CA ILE A 161 17.94 -9.06 4.31
C ILE A 161 18.36 -8.85 2.85
N PRO A 162 17.46 -8.89 1.84
CA PRO A 162 17.83 -8.60 0.45
C PRO A 162 18.43 -7.21 0.26
N ILE A 163 17.92 -6.19 0.98
CA ILE A 163 18.40 -4.81 0.87
C ILE A 163 19.84 -4.73 1.36
N ALA A 164 20.13 -5.32 2.52
CA ALA A 164 21.48 -5.36 3.08
C ALA A 164 22.49 -6.06 2.15
N ILE A 165 22.04 -7.03 1.35
CA ILE A 165 22.90 -7.71 0.36
C ILE A 165 23.05 -6.88 -0.92
N LEU A 166 22.04 -6.08 -1.27
CA LEU A 166 22.00 -5.25 -2.47
C LEU A 166 22.67 -3.89 -2.29
N GLU A 167 22.97 -3.47 -1.05
CA GLU A 167 23.63 -2.20 -0.71
C GLU A 167 24.88 -1.98 -1.56
N ASP A 168 25.75 -3.00 -1.68
CA ASP A 168 26.99 -2.93 -2.46
C ASP A 168 26.80 -2.82 -3.99
N ARG A 169 25.55 -2.97 -4.49
CA ARG A 169 25.24 -2.98 -5.93
C ARG A 169 24.35 -1.83 -6.38
N ILE A 170 23.85 -1.00 -5.46
CA ILE A 170 23.07 0.17 -5.82
C ILE A 170 24.06 1.25 -6.27
N PRO A 171 23.97 1.75 -7.52
CA PRO A 171 24.85 2.81 -7.99
C PRO A 171 24.62 4.09 -7.15
N GLU A 172 25.71 4.67 -6.66
CA GLU A 172 25.74 5.99 -6.00
C GLU A 172 25.31 7.12 -6.94
#